data_AF-A0AAD8MHD6-F1
#
_entry.id   AF-A0AAD8MHD6-F1
#
_cell.length_a   1.000
_cell.length_b   1.000
_cell.length_c   1.000
_cell.angle_alpha   90.00
_cell.angle_beta   90.00
_cell.angle_gamma   90.00
#
_symmetry.space_group_name_H-M   'P 1'
#
loop_
_entity.id
_entity.type
_entity.pdbx_description
1 polymer ?
#
loop_
_entity_poly.entity_id
_entity_poly.type
_entity_poly.pdbx_seq_one_letter_code
_entity_poly.pdbx_strand_id
1 'polypeptide(L)'
;MNGEVHWKKSGYIVKPPFVHQQPGRPVAKKRHDGNDLKDLQKKTDDDGKVLKKKGYTSVRCSSCNQLGHNKRTCKDRQLSTTGDGRYLEEDTYQDCVLEMDLPDAPAMT
;
A
#
# COMPACT_ATOMS: atom_id res chain seq x y z
N MET A 1 -30.95 31.16 8.92
CA MET A 1 -30.09 29.95 8.90
C MET A 1 -28.73 30.34 8.35
N ASN A 2 -27.67 30.14 9.12
CA ASN A 2 -26.31 30.41 8.66
C ASN A 2 -25.79 29.14 7.97
N GLY A 3 -25.56 29.22 6.65
CA GLY A 3 -25.14 28.08 5.83
C GLY A 3 -24.22 28.52 4.70
N GLU A 4 -23.66 27.55 3.96
CA GLU A 4 -22.60 27.73 2.94
C GLU A 4 -22.89 28.86 1.94
N VAL A 5 -24.16 29.08 1.59
CA VAL A 5 -24.61 30.17 0.69
C VAL A 5 -24.14 31.56 1.12
N HIS A 6 -23.92 31.79 2.42
CA HIS A 6 -23.50 33.08 2.96
C HIS A 6 -21.97 33.26 2.99
N TRP A 7 -21.21 32.21 2.64
CA TRP A 7 -19.75 32.22 2.63
C TRP A 7 -19.25 32.36 1.19
N LYS A 8 -18.63 33.51 0.87
CA LYS A 8 -18.02 33.72 -0.46
C LYS A 8 -16.81 32.79 -0.63
N LYS A 9 -16.79 31.98 -1.69
CA LYS A 9 -15.66 31.08 -2.00
C LYS A 9 -14.45 31.90 -2.42
N SER A 10 -13.30 31.68 -1.78
CA SER A 10 -12.12 32.53 -1.90
C SER A 10 -11.28 32.31 -3.18
N GLY A 11 -11.65 31.35 -4.03
CA GLY A 11 -10.91 31.00 -5.27
C GLY A 11 -9.47 30.51 -5.04
N TYR A 12 -9.00 30.52 -3.79
CA TYR A 12 -7.64 30.21 -3.39
C TYR A 12 -7.53 28.74 -2.99
N ILE A 13 -6.64 28.02 -3.67
CA ILE A 13 -6.33 26.63 -3.33
C ILE A 13 -5.43 26.65 -2.09
N VAL A 14 -6.02 26.32 -0.93
CA VAL A 14 -5.26 26.21 0.33
C VAL A 14 -4.29 25.06 0.20
N LYS A 15 -2.99 25.38 0.08
CA LYS A 15 -1.94 24.37 0.17
C LYS A 15 -1.92 23.82 1.59
N PRO A 16 -1.77 22.49 1.76
CA PRO A 16 -1.64 21.93 3.09
C PRO A 16 -0.43 22.57 3.80
N PRO A 17 -0.50 22.73 5.12
CA PRO A 17 0.60 23.32 5.88
C PRO A 17 1.87 22.50 5.69
N PHE A 18 3.02 23.19 5.66
CA PHE A 18 4.31 22.52 5.60
C PHE A 18 4.55 21.75 6.90
N VAL A 19 4.58 20.41 6.80
CA VAL A 19 4.92 19.55 7.93
C VAL A 19 6.44 19.47 8.06
N HIS A 20 6.99 20.03 9.14
CA HIS A 20 8.39 19.80 9.51
C HIS A 20 8.52 18.43 10.21
N GLN A 21 9.36 17.54 9.67
CA GLN A 21 9.64 16.27 10.33
C GLN A 21 10.51 16.52 11.56
N GLN A 22 10.03 16.06 12.71
CA GLN A 22 10.78 16.19 13.95
C GLN A 22 12.09 15.39 13.85
N PRO A 23 13.22 15.95 14.32
CA PRO A 23 14.47 15.22 14.35
C PRO A 23 14.27 13.93 15.17
N GLY A 24 14.72 12.80 14.61
CA GLY A 24 14.65 11.51 15.27
C GLY A 24 15.49 11.44 16.53
N ARG A 25 15.43 10.30 17.24
CA ARG A 25 16.28 10.01 18.42
C ARG A 25 17.72 10.42 18.13
N PRO A 26 18.37 11.22 18.99
CA PRO A 26 19.75 11.63 18.79
C PRO A 26 20.61 10.38 18.67
N VAL A 27 21.13 10.13 17.48
CA VAL A 27 22.12 9.09 17.24
C VAL A 27 23.47 9.73 17.53
N ALA A 28 24.29 9.08 18.35
CA ALA A 28 25.68 9.49 18.50
C ALA A 28 26.28 9.66 17.11
N LYS A 29 26.84 10.85 16.82
CA LYS A 29 27.55 11.08 15.57
C LYS A 29 28.65 10.04 15.48
N LYS A 30 28.47 9.02 14.65
CA LYS A 30 29.58 8.18 14.25
C LYS A 30 30.54 9.12 13.54
N ARG A 31 31.78 9.17 14.00
CA ARG A 31 32.86 9.81 13.24
C ARG A 31 32.98 8.99 11.96
N HIS A 32 32.44 9.51 10.87
CA HIS A 32 32.68 8.94 9.55
C HIS A 32 33.96 9.60 9.05
N ASP A 33 35.10 9.12 9.54
CA ASP A 33 36.36 9.44 8.91
C ASP A 33 36.28 8.77 7.53
N GLY A 34 36.27 9.55 6.44
CA GLY A 34 35.95 9.11 5.07
C GLY A 34 36.90 8.06 4.46
N ASN A 35 37.62 7.32 5.29
CA ASN A 35 38.62 6.33 4.97
C ASN A 35 38.44 5.02 5.76
N ASP A 36 37.25 4.75 6.30
CA ASP A 36 36.90 3.43 6.83
C ASP A 36 36.76 2.44 5.65
N LEU A 37 37.89 1.95 5.14
CA LEU A 37 38.00 0.76 4.27
C LEU A 37 37.15 -0.41 4.79
N LYS A 38 36.90 -0.45 6.10
CA LYS A 38 36.07 -1.43 6.80
C LYS A 38 34.59 -1.41 6.43
N ASP A 39 34.02 -0.27 6.01
CA ASP A 39 32.61 -0.19 5.59
C ASP A 39 32.40 -0.54 4.10
N LEU A 40 33.46 -0.42 3.29
CA LEU A 40 33.48 -0.87 1.88
C LEU A 40 33.95 -2.32 1.72
N GLN A 41 34.64 -2.89 2.72
CA GLN A 41 34.98 -4.30 2.78
C GLN A 41 33.68 -5.13 2.91
N LYS A 42 33.11 -5.50 1.76
CA LYS A 42 32.24 -6.66 1.63
C LYS A 42 32.92 -7.78 2.40
N LYS A 43 32.30 -8.26 3.48
CA LYS A 43 32.80 -9.42 4.20
C LYS A 43 32.92 -10.55 3.18
N THR A 44 34.13 -11.03 2.93
CA THR A 44 34.42 -12.17 2.06
C THR A 44 34.68 -13.40 2.92
N ASP A 45 34.29 -14.57 2.44
CA ASP A 45 34.66 -15.85 3.03
C ASP A 45 36.18 -16.08 2.83
N ASP A 46 36.76 -17.10 3.46
CA ASP A 46 38.19 -17.44 3.30
C ASP A 46 38.57 -17.70 1.82
N ASP A 47 37.61 -18.15 1.01
CA ASP A 47 37.73 -18.33 -0.45
C ASP A 47 37.59 -17.02 -1.26
N GLY A 48 37.50 -15.85 -0.61
CA GLY A 48 37.35 -14.55 -1.26
C GLY A 48 35.94 -14.27 -1.80
N LYS A 49 34.96 -15.14 -1.53
CA LYS A 49 33.58 -14.96 -1.98
C LYS A 49 32.85 -13.96 -1.11
N VAL A 50 32.17 -12.99 -1.72
CA VAL A 50 31.40 -11.98 -0.99
C VAL A 50 30.22 -12.62 -0.24
N LEU A 51 30.21 -12.53 1.09
CA LEU A 51 29.08 -12.93 1.92
C LEU A 51 27.88 -12.01 1.65
N LYS A 52 26.75 -12.63 1.34
CA LYS A 52 25.46 -11.95 1.31
C LYS A 52 24.96 -11.77 2.75
N LYS A 53 24.17 -10.71 3.00
CA LYS A 53 23.55 -10.47 4.30
C LYS A 53 22.71 -11.70 4.70
N LYS A 54 22.90 -12.20 5.93
CA LYS A 54 22.15 -13.35 6.48
C LYS A 54 20.65 -13.13 6.26
N GLY A 55 20.00 -14.09 5.61
CA GLY A 55 18.56 -14.03 5.29
C GLY A 55 18.21 -13.42 3.93
N TYR A 56 19.14 -12.80 3.20
CA TYR A 56 18.83 -12.24 1.87
C TYR A 56 18.36 -13.31 0.88
N THR A 57 19.02 -14.47 0.85
CA THR A 57 18.73 -15.58 -0.08
C THR A 57 17.54 -16.44 0.36
N SER A 58 17.15 -16.42 1.63
CA SER A 58 16.02 -17.22 2.15
C SER A 58 14.69 -16.49 2.14
N VAL A 59 14.68 -15.17 1.92
CA VAL A 59 13.44 -14.39 1.84
C VAL A 59 12.74 -14.69 0.51
N ARG A 60 11.54 -15.28 0.61
CA ARG A 60 10.61 -15.52 -0.50
C ARG A 60 9.61 -14.37 -0.62
N CYS A 61 9.50 -13.80 -1.81
CA CYS A 61 8.50 -12.77 -2.09
C CYS A 61 7.10 -13.37 -2.14
N SER A 62 6.13 -12.84 -1.38
CA SER A 62 4.73 -13.32 -1.44
C SER A 62 3.98 -12.88 -2.70
N SER A 63 4.50 -11.92 -3.47
CA SER A 63 3.87 -11.47 -4.72
C SER A 63 4.30 -12.27 -5.94
N CYS A 64 5.60 -12.52 -6.12
CA CYS A 64 6.12 -13.24 -7.30
C CYS A 64 6.77 -14.58 -6.96
N ASN A 65 6.77 -15.01 -5.70
CA ASN A 65 7.32 -16.28 -5.22
C ASN A 65 8.83 -16.52 -5.45
N GLN A 66 9.56 -15.53 -5.97
CA GLN A 66 11.00 -15.61 -6.14
C GLN A 66 11.75 -15.33 -4.83
N LEU A 67 12.95 -15.92 -4.70
CA LEU A 67 13.85 -15.73 -3.57
C LEU A 67 14.74 -14.49 -3.77
N GLY A 68 15.26 -13.90 -2.68
CA GLY A 68 16.22 -12.79 -2.76
C GLY A 68 15.62 -11.40 -2.55
N HIS A 69 14.30 -11.28 -2.43
CA HIS A 69 13.62 -9.99 -2.24
C HIS A 69 12.26 -10.17 -1.55
N ASN A 70 11.73 -9.09 -0.97
CA ASN A 70 10.43 -9.10 -0.28
C ASN A 70 9.35 -8.37 -1.11
N LYS A 71 8.07 -8.49 -0.71
CA LYS A 71 6.94 -7.82 -1.39
C LYS A 71 7.14 -6.32 -1.59
N ARG A 72 7.85 -5.66 -0.66
CA ARG A 72 8.11 -4.21 -0.71
C ARG A 72 9.10 -3.80 -1.79
N THR A 73 10.07 -4.65 -2.11
CA THR A 73 11.10 -4.44 -3.14
C THR A 73 10.88 -5.29 -4.40
N CYS A 74 9.72 -5.95 -4.50
CA CYS A 74 9.33 -6.73 -5.65
C CYS A 74 9.20 -5.83 -6.89
N LYS A 75 9.89 -6.19 -7.97
CA LYS A 75 9.86 -5.46 -9.24
C LYS A 75 8.49 -5.55 -9.91
N ASP A 76 7.80 -6.67 -9.71
CA ASP A 76 6.48 -6.94 -10.30
C ASP A 76 5.35 -6.15 -9.60
N ARG A 77 5.65 -5.46 -8.48
CA ARG A 77 4.68 -4.62 -7.77
C ARG A 77 4.13 -3.48 -8.64
N GLN A 78 4.87 -3.05 -9.66
CA GLN A 78 4.47 -1.94 -10.55
C GLN A 78 3.63 -2.40 -11.75
N LEU A 79 3.43 -3.70 -11.94
CA LEU A 79 2.73 -4.25 -13.12
C LEU A 79 1.26 -4.62 -12.84
N SER A 80 0.79 -4.54 -11.60
CA SER A 80 -0.55 -4.98 -11.20
C SER A 80 -1.56 -3.85 -10.93
N THR A 81 -1.37 -2.63 -11.46
CA THR A 81 -2.36 -1.54 -11.42
C THR A 81 -3.22 -1.48 -12.69
N THR A 82 -3.64 -2.63 -13.19
CA THR A 82 -4.82 -2.74 -14.06
C THR A 82 -5.77 -3.69 -13.34
N GLY A 83 -6.30 -3.19 -12.23
CA GLY A 83 -7.37 -3.81 -11.44
C GLY A 83 -8.46 -2.78 -11.27
N ASP A 84 -9.39 -2.81 -12.20
CA ASP A 84 -10.72 -2.24 -12.16
C ASP A 84 -11.42 -2.56 -10.83
N GLY A 85 -11.41 -1.59 -9.92
CA GLY A 85 -12.21 -1.63 -8.70
C GLY A 85 -13.70 -1.50 -8.99
N ARG A 86 -14.33 -2.57 -9.49
CA ARG A 86 -15.78 -2.76 -9.39
C ARG A 86 -16.10 -3.44 -8.05
N TYR A 87 -16.39 -2.61 -7.07
CA TYR A 87 -17.17 -2.97 -5.90
C TYR A 87 -18.64 -2.99 -6.35
N LEU A 88 -19.21 -4.16 -6.59
CA LEU A 88 -20.66 -4.28 -6.78
C LEU A 88 -21.26 -4.62 -5.41
N GLU A 89 -21.84 -3.61 -4.75
CA GLU A 89 -22.61 -3.76 -3.50
C GLU A 89 -24.08 -3.38 -3.70
N GLU A 90 -24.69 -3.70 -4.85
CA GLU A 90 -26.12 -3.38 -5.08
C GLU A 90 -26.95 -4.51 -5.71
N ASP A 91 -26.50 -5.77 -5.67
CA ASP A 91 -27.28 -6.90 -6.22
C ASP A 91 -28.14 -7.63 -5.17
N THR A 92 -28.20 -7.16 -3.91
CA THR A 92 -29.00 -7.81 -2.84
C THR A 92 -30.30 -7.09 -2.48
N TYR A 93 -30.59 -5.93 -3.09
CA TYR A 93 -31.77 -5.12 -2.72
C TYR A 93 -32.91 -5.16 -3.75
N GLN A 94 -32.68 -5.68 -4.96
CA GLN A 94 -33.73 -5.75 -5.98
C GLN A 94 -34.51 -7.08 -5.99
N ASP A 95 -34.04 -8.09 -5.25
CA ASP A 95 -34.66 -9.42 -5.19
C ASP A 95 -35.76 -9.54 -4.12
N CYS A 96 -35.89 -8.54 -3.24
CA CYS A 96 -36.86 -8.52 -2.13
C CYS A 96 -38.12 -7.67 -2.39
N VAL A 97 -38.26 -7.01 -3.54
CA VAL A 97 -39.43 -6.15 -3.86
C VAL A 97 -40.43 -6.81 -4.82
N LEU A 98 -40.09 -7.95 -5.45
CA LEU A 98 -40.93 -8.63 -6.43
C LEU A 98 -41.78 -9.80 -5.87
N GLU A 99 -41.67 -10.12 -4.58
CA GLU A 99 -42.42 -11.21 -3.93
C GLU A 99 -43.69 -10.77 -3.17
N MET A 100 -44.30 -9.63 -3.52
CA MET A 100 -45.53 -9.16 -2.85
C MET A 100 -46.80 -9.10 -3.72
N ASP A 101 -46.78 -9.49 -4.99
CA ASP A 101 -48.01 -9.51 -5.79
C ASP A 101 -48.07 -10.73 -6.72
N LEU A 102 -48.78 -11.79 -6.27
CA LEU A 102 -49.58 -12.73 -7.08
C LEU A 102 -50.32 -13.72 -6.16
N PRO A 103 -51.62 -13.52 -5.86
CA PRO A 103 -52.48 -14.62 -5.45
C PRO A 103 -52.96 -15.38 -6.69
N ASP A 104 -52.39 -16.57 -6.92
CA ASP A 104 -52.95 -17.54 -7.88
C ASP A 104 -54.12 -18.31 -7.27
N ALA A 105 -55.17 -18.45 -8.08
CA ALA A 105 -56.52 -18.92 -7.81
C ALA A 105 -56.60 -20.42 -7.40
N PRO A 106 -57.80 -20.99 -7.12
CA PRO A 106 -58.62 -21.42 -8.27
C PRO A 106 -60.15 -21.27 -8.10
N ALA A 107 -60.79 -21.08 -9.25
CA ALA A 107 -62.20 -21.37 -9.46
C ALA A 107 -62.47 -22.86 -9.21
N MET A 108 -63.49 -23.15 -8.40
CA MET A 108 -64.09 -24.48 -8.27
C MET A 108 -65.61 -24.31 -8.39
N THR A 109 -66.08 -24.73 -9.57
CA THR A 109 -67.42 -25.15 -10.03
C THR A 109 -68.63 -24.99 -9.12
#